data_AF-A0A5C7PII3-F1
#
_entry.id   AF-A0A5C7PII3-F1
#
_cell.length_a   1.000
_cell.length_b   1.000
_cell.length_c   1.000
_cell.angle_alpha   90.00
_cell.angle_beta   90.00
_cell.angle_gamma   90.00
#
_symmetry.space_group_name_H-M   'P 1'
#
loop_
_entity.id
_entity.type
_entity.pdbx_description
1 polymer ?
#
loop_
_entity_poly.entity_id
_entity_poly.type
_entity_poly.pdbx_seq_one_letter_code
_entity_poly.pdbx_strand_id
1 'polypeptide(L)'
;MSRRLLSLITLVLSLALDTPSAGAASLAAAVQEPVFGLRYAPAKVRFEPLPASVLSACPSLVNERWDRESWIHARQSEGATLRYVIGGRYVTRVQPGPGVPSPASAPQTQPDVQGAVIELGPSGCVLHGPAREVFDSPPAELPAEALDALAADLGLRYRQAFGGQPGLQAALKRQKVDLRRLPARLAKALQVP
;
A
#
# COMPACT_ATOMS: atom_id res chain seq x y z
N MET A 1 -28.66 -67.20 40.70
CA MET A 1 -27.54 -67.32 39.73
C MET A 1 -27.89 -66.45 38.52
N SER A 2 -27.43 -65.20 38.50
CA SER A 2 -26.25 -64.70 37.76
C SER A 2 -26.46 -64.59 36.26
N ARG A 3 -26.70 -63.35 35.77
CA ARG A 3 -25.81 -62.58 34.88
C ARG A 3 -26.53 -61.32 34.38
N ARG A 4 -26.06 -60.16 34.85
CA ARG A 4 -26.41 -58.83 34.32
C ARG A 4 -25.61 -58.60 33.03
N LEU A 5 -26.27 -58.28 31.92
CA LEU A 5 -25.62 -57.70 30.74
C LEU A 5 -25.92 -56.20 30.74
N LEU A 6 -24.92 -55.38 31.10
CA LEU A 6 -24.94 -53.95 30.79
C LEU A 6 -24.55 -53.79 29.31
N SER A 7 -25.48 -53.33 28.48
CA SER A 7 -25.14 -52.77 27.16
C SER A 7 -24.79 -51.30 27.33
N LEU A 8 -23.53 -50.95 27.11
CA LEU A 8 -23.08 -49.57 27.00
C LEU A 8 -23.44 -49.03 25.61
N ILE A 9 -24.43 -48.13 25.57
CA ILE A 9 -24.77 -47.34 24.38
C ILE A 9 -23.71 -46.25 24.25
N THR A 10 -22.85 -46.36 23.23
CA THR A 10 -21.84 -45.34 22.90
C THR A 10 -22.51 -44.24 22.08
N LEU A 11 -22.82 -43.11 22.71
CA LEU A 11 -23.34 -41.91 22.06
C LEU A 11 -22.19 -41.22 21.32
N VAL A 12 -22.12 -41.37 19.98
CA VAL A 12 -21.18 -40.63 19.14
C VAL A 12 -21.73 -39.22 18.93
N LEU A 13 -21.22 -38.27 19.71
CA LEU A 13 -21.53 -36.86 19.59
C LEU A 13 -20.77 -36.28 18.39
N SER A 14 -21.42 -36.19 17.23
CA SER A 14 -20.89 -35.53 16.03
C SER A 14 -20.77 -34.03 16.28
N LEU A 15 -19.60 -33.58 16.74
CA LEU A 15 -19.21 -32.18 16.74
C LEU A 15 -19.02 -31.74 15.29
N ALA A 16 -20.04 -31.07 14.74
CA ALA A 16 -19.88 -30.25 13.55
C ALA A 16 -18.86 -29.16 13.89
N LEU A 17 -17.64 -29.33 13.39
CA LEU A 17 -16.61 -28.31 13.38
C LEU A 17 -17.10 -27.22 12.41
N ASP A 18 -17.77 -26.20 12.95
CA ASP A 18 -17.83 -24.88 12.33
C ASP A 18 -16.40 -24.39 12.17
N THR A 19 -15.80 -24.72 11.03
CA THR A 19 -14.53 -24.15 10.61
C THR A 19 -14.82 -22.71 10.23
N PRO A 20 -14.35 -21.71 11.01
CA PRO A 20 -14.48 -20.33 10.57
C PRO A 20 -13.72 -20.21 9.26
N SER A 21 -14.45 -19.94 8.18
CA SER A 21 -13.86 -19.63 6.88
C SER A 21 -12.94 -18.43 7.05
N ALA A 22 -11.63 -18.69 7.05
CA ALA A 22 -10.59 -17.67 6.93
C ALA A 22 -10.56 -17.10 5.50
N GLY A 23 -11.73 -16.69 4.98
CA GLY A 23 -11.95 -16.34 3.58
C GLY A 23 -12.37 -14.89 3.34
N ALA A 24 -12.60 -14.10 4.39
CA ALA A 24 -13.01 -12.71 4.25
C ALA A 24 -12.16 -11.82 5.17
N ALA A 25 -10.87 -11.68 4.86
CA ALA A 25 -10.17 -10.48 5.29
C ALA A 25 -10.95 -9.28 4.71
N SER A 26 -11.67 -8.57 5.57
CA SER A 26 -12.56 -7.48 5.19
C SER A 26 -11.86 -6.53 4.22
N LEU A 27 -12.44 -6.33 3.03
CA LEU A 27 -12.02 -5.32 2.05
C LEU A 27 -12.09 -3.89 2.61
N ALA A 28 -12.69 -3.69 3.79
CA ALA A 28 -12.82 -2.40 4.46
C ALA A 28 -11.47 -1.78 4.87
N ALA A 29 -10.38 -2.56 4.93
CA ALA A 29 -9.02 -2.08 5.22
C ALA A 29 -8.08 -2.14 4.00
N ALA A 30 -8.62 -2.34 2.79
CA ALA A 30 -7.79 -2.41 1.59
C ALA A 30 -7.22 -1.03 1.25
N VAL A 31 -5.89 -0.94 1.13
CA VAL A 31 -5.20 0.23 0.58
C VAL A 31 -5.20 0.09 -0.93
N GLN A 32 -5.36 1.22 -1.64
CA GLN A 32 -5.18 1.27 -3.08
C GLN A 32 -3.81 1.85 -3.37
N GLU A 33 -3.04 1.10 -4.13
CA GLU A 33 -1.74 1.48 -4.63
C GLU A 33 -1.89 2.51 -5.78
N PRO A 34 -1.06 3.57 -5.82
CA PRO A 34 -1.39 4.76 -6.63
C PRO A 34 -0.98 4.72 -8.11
N VAL A 35 -0.12 3.79 -8.56
CA VAL A 35 0.41 3.72 -9.94
C VAL A 35 -0.33 2.70 -10.80
N PHE A 36 -0.59 1.50 -10.29
CA PHE A 36 -1.35 0.46 -11.00
C PHE A 36 -2.79 0.32 -10.50
N GLY A 37 -3.16 1.00 -9.42
CA GLY A 37 -4.48 0.90 -8.83
C GLY A 37 -4.70 -0.42 -8.09
N LEU A 38 -3.63 -1.13 -7.71
CA LEU A 38 -3.73 -2.42 -7.04
C LEU A 38 -4.28 -2.25 -5.63
N ARG A 39 -5.39 -2.93 -5.32
CA ARG A 39 -5.92 -3.01 -3.96
C ARG A 39 -5.22 -4.13 -3.21
N TYR A 40 -4.78 -3.86 -1.99
CA TYR A 40 -4.13 -4.85 -1.14
C TYR A 40 -4.47 -4.67 0.33
N ALA A 41 -4.43 -5.76 1.09
CA ALA A 41 -4.52 -5.72 2.54
C ALA A 41 -3.12 -5.45 3.11
N PRO A 42 -2.88 -4.35 3.85
CA PRO A 42 -1.56 -4.02 4.39
C PRO A 42 -1.03 -5.07 5.38
N ALA A 43 -1.92 -5.89 5.95
CA ALA A 43 -1.54 -7.05 6.77
C ALA A 43 -0.81 -8.15 5.97
N LYS A 44 -1.09 -8.27 4.66
CA LYS A 44 -0.57 -9.33 3.77
C LYS A 44 0.51 -8.83 2.81
N VAL A 45 0.36 -7.61 2.30
CA VAL A 45 1.30 -6.97 1.37
C VAL A 45 1.88 -5.76 2.09
N ARG A 46 3.18 -5.79 2.36
CA ARG A 46 3.87 -4.77 3.16
C ARG A 46 4.88 -4.04 2.30
N PHE A 47 4.78 -2.72 2.32
CA PHE A 47 5.78 -1.82 1.78
C PHE A 47 6.52 -1.14 2.94
N GLU A 48 7.73 -0.67 2.67
CA GLU A 48 8.56 0.07 3.63
C GLU A 48 7.86 1.39 4.00
N PRO A 49 7.74 1.74 5.30
CA PRO A 49 7.18 3.02 5.69
C PRO A 49 8.09 4.18 5.24
N LEU A 50 7.49 5.30 4.87
CA LEU A 50 8.23 6.52 4.55
C LEU A 50 8.86 7.09 5.84
N PRO A 51 10.17 7.39 5.85
CA PRO A 51 10.81 7.97 7.04
C PRO A 51 10.16 9.30 7.43
N ALA A 52 10.02 9.54 8.75
CA ALA A 52 9.47 10.78 9.27
C ALA A 52 10.26 12.01 8.82
N SER A 53 11.58 11.88 8.62
CA SER A 53 12.43 12.95 8.09
C SER A 53 12.02 13.38 6.68
N VAL A 54 11.55 12.47 5.83
CA VAL A 54 11.06 12.79 4.48
C VAL A 54 9.72 13.53 4.57
N LEU A 55 8.81 13.09 5.44
CA LEU A 55 7.54 13.80 5.68
C LEU A 55 7.78 15.22 6.19
N SER A 56 8.70 15.40 7.14
CA SER A 56 9.06 16.72 7.68
C SER A 56 9.70 17.63 6.63
N ALA A 57 10.46 17.07 5.68
CA ALA A 57 11.07 17.83 4.60
C ALA A 57 10.07 18.23 3.49
N CYS A 58 8.91 17.58 3.43
CA CYS A 58 7.87 17.77 2.41
C CYS A 58 6.54 18.24 3.04
N PRO A 59 6.43 19.49 3.51
CA PRO A 59 5.23 19.97 4.21
C PRO A 59 3.96 19.95 3.33
N SER A 60 4.10 19.92 2.00
CA SER A 60 2.98 19.81 1.05
C SER A 60 2.23 18.47 1.11
N LEU A 61 2.78 17.45 1.77
CA LEU A 61 2.16 16.14 1.91
C LEU A 61 1.10 16.05 3.02
N VAL A 62 1.02 17.09 3.86
CA VAL A 62 0.09 17.19 4.99
C VAL A 62 -0.59 18.56 5.00
N ASN A 63 -1.64 18.72 5.79
CA ASN A 63 -2.28 20.03 5.99
C ASN A 63 -2.77 20.16 7.44
N GLU A 64 -3.50 21.25 7.73
CA GLU A 64 -3.99 21.56 9.07
C GLU A 64 -4.93 20.49 9.65
N ARG A 65 -5.60 19.72 8.78
CA ARG A 65 -6.61 18.73 9.14
C ARG A 65 -6.08 17.29 9.10
N TRP A 66 -5.13 17.00 8.21
CA TRP A 66 -4.71 15.64 7.89
C TRP A 66 -3.20 15.49 8.04
N ASP A 67 -2.81 14.52 8.87
CA ASP A 67 -1.51 13.87 8.79
C ASP A 67 -1.57 12.73 7.76
N ARG A 68 -0.43 12.10 7.52
CA ARG A 68 -0.29 11.06 6.50
C ARG A 68 0.58 9.92 6.97
N GLU A 69 0.08 8.69 6.83
CA GLU A 69 0.90 7.49 6.88
C GLU A 69 1.24 7.08 5.45
N SER A 70 2.54 7.07 5.13
CA SER A 70 3.01 6.80 3.77
C SER A 70 3.89 5.57 3.72
N TRP A 71 3.84 4.90 2.57
CA TRP A 71 4.75 3.82 2.21
C TRP A 71 5.53 4.16 0.94
N ILE A 72 6.74 3.62 0.85
CA ILE A 72 7.62 3.73 -0.31
C ILE A 72 7.25 2.64 -1.32
N HIS A 73 6.67 3.06 -2.44
CA HIS A 73 6.38 2.20 -3.58
C HIS A 73 7.55 2.13 -4.56
N ALA A 74 8.34 3.19 -4.65
CA ALA A 74 9.63 3.22 -5.34
C ALA A 74 10.55 4.28 -4.73
N ARG A 75 11.86 4.08 -4.88
CA ARG A 75 12.87 5.08 -4.55
C ARG A 75 13.98 5.09 -5.59
N GLN A 76 14.59 6.25 -5.78
CA GLN A 76 15.78 6.44 -6.58
C GLN A 76 16.68 7.47 -5.91
N SER A 77 18.00 7.30 -6.04
CA SER A 77 18.99 8.21 -5.47
C SER A 77 20.04 8.55 -6.52
N GLU A 78 20.38 9.83 -6.62
CA GLU A 78 21.39 10.36 -7.52
C GLU A 78 22.09 11.55 -6.86
N GLY A 79 23.37 11.37 -6.52
CA GLY A 79 24.10 12.36 -5.72
C GLY A 79 23.38 12.66 -4.40
N ALA A 80 23.08 13.93 -4.17
CA ALA A 80 22.34 14.41 -2.98
C ALA A 80 20.81 14.37 -3.16
N THR A 81 20.31 13.96 -4.33
CA THR A 81 18.89 13.95 -4.66
C THR A 81 18.29 12.57 -4.39
N LEU A 82 17.17 12.55 -3.66
CA LEU A 82 16.38 11.36 -3.38
C LEU A 82 14.98 11.53 -3.96
N ARG A 83 14.51 10.55 -4.73
CA ARG A 83 13.17 10.56 -5.33
C ARG A 83 12.37 9.40 -4.79
N TYR A 84 11.09 9.62 -4.53
CA TYR A 84 10.18 8.60 -4.03
C TYR A 84 8.88 8.60 -4.82
N VAL A 85 8.37 7.41 -5.08
CA VAL A 85 6.94 7.19 -5.34
C VAL A 85 6.32 6.74 -4.03
N ILE A 86 5.36 7.51 -3.54
CA ILE A 86 4.70 7.25 -2.27
C ILE A 86 3.19 7.10 -2.46
N GLY A 87 2.59 6.36 -1.54
CA GLY A 87 1.15 6.16 -1.41
C GLY A 87 0.82 5.99 0.06
N GLY A 88 -0.47 5.91 0.40
CA GLY A 88 -0.85 5.42 1.71
C GLY A 88 -2.23 5.83 2.19
N ARG A 89 -2.31 6.48 3.35
CA ARG A 89 -3.57 7.00 3.90
C ARG A 89 -3.39 8.29 4.66
N TYR A 90 -4.41 9.13 4.60
CA TYR A 90 -4.56 10.30 5.44
C TYR A 90 -5.17 9.89 6.77
N VAL A 91 -4.68 10.49 7.85
CA VAL A 91 -5.14 10.27 9.22
C VAL A 91 -5.49 11.63 9.83
N THR A 92 -6.67 11.76 10.43
CA THR A 92 -7.08 13.05 11.00
C THR A 92 -6.07 13.49 12.06
N ARG A 93 -5.59 14.72 11.95
CA ARG A 93 -4.69 15.30 12.93
C ARG A 93 -5.44 15.48 14.25
N VAL A 94 -4.91 14.93 15.33
CA VAL A 94 -5.43 15.18 16.68
C VAL A 94 -4.90 16.55 17.08
N GLN A 95 -5.76 17.56 17.17
CA GLN A 95 -5.36 18.87 17.69
C GLN A 95 -5.38 18.85 19.23
N PRO A 96 -4.22 18.99 19.90
CA PRO A 96 -4.22 19.23 21.34
C PRO A 96 -4.64 20.68 21.61
N GLY A 97 -5.70 20.88 22.39
CA GLY A 97 -6.13 22.22 22.81
C GLY A 97 -6.94 22.17 24.11
N PRO A 98 -6.74 23.13 25.04
CA PRO A 98 -7.57 23.21 26.25
C PRO A 98 -9.04 23.44 25.86
N GLY A 99 -9.92 22.56 26.35
CA GLY A 99 -11.36 22.61 26.05
C GLY A 99 -11.79 21.85 24.79
N VAL A 100 -10.87 21.25 24.03
CA VAL A 100 -11.22 20.31 22.96
C VAL A 100 -11.51 18.96 23.62
N PRO A 101 -12.74 18.41 23.53
CA PRO A 101 -13.01 17.07 24.04
C PRO A 101 -12.02 16.10 23.41
N SER A 102 -11.32 15.31 24.22
CA SER A 102 -10.55 14.17 23.72
C SER A 102 -11.46 13.41 22.76
N PRO A 103 -11.05 13.16 21.49
CA PRO A 103 -11.97 12.59 20.53
C PRO A 103 -12.44 11.24 21.08
N ALA A 104 -13.71 11.16 21.45
CA ALA A 104 -14.36 9.93 21.88
C ALA A 104 -14.46 8.91 20.72
N SER A 105 -13.75 9.14 19.62
CA SER A 105 -13.80 8.45 18.34
C SER A 105 -12.37 8.23 17.86
N ALA A 106 -12.08 7.02 17.39
CA ALA A 106 -10.79 6.70 16.78
C ALA A 106 -10.47 7.67 15.63
N PRO A 107 -9.17 7.96 15.35
CA PRO A 107 -8.78 8.80 14.23
C PRO A 107 -9.44 8.33 12.93
N GLN A 108 -10.05 9.25 12.17
CA GLN A 108 -10.59 8.89 10.87
C GLN A 108 -9.43 8.64 9.91
N THR A 109 -9.58 7.64 9.05
CA THR A 109 -8.59 7.31 8.02
C THR A 109 -9.24 7.37 6.64
N GLN A 110 -8.51 7.91 5.68
CA GLN A 110 -8.93 7.97 4.28
C GLN A 110 -7.81 7.41 3.40
N PRO A 111 -8.11 6.45 2.51
CA PRO A 111 -7.11 5.97 1.55
C PRO A 111 -6.60 7.11 0.67
N ASP A 112 -5.28 7.18 0.51
CA ASP A 112 -4.67 8.00 -0.54
C ASP A 112 -4.54 7.16 -1.82
N VAL A 113 -5.47 7.37 -2.74
CA VAL A 113 -5.51 6.65 -4.02
C VAL A 113 -4.64 7.30 -5.10
N GLN A 114 -4.19 8.55 -4.87
CA GLN A 114 -3.43 9.32 -5.86
C GLN A 114 -1.93 9.14 -5.68
N GLY A 115 -1.46 9.00 -4.43
CA GLY A 115 -0.04 8.97 -4.14
C GLY A 115 0.65 10.26 -4.53
N ALA A 116 1.98 10.22 -4.55
CA ALA A 116 2.80 11.31 -5.05
C ALA A 116 4.14 10.81 -5.58
N VAL A 117 4.70 11.55 -6.54
CA VAL A 117 6.15 11.55 -6.77
C VAL A 117 6.75 12.78 -6.10
N ILE A 118 7.72 12.54 -5.21
CA ILE A 118 8.45 13.60 -4.52
C ILE A 118 9.94 13.50 -4.81
N GLU A 119 10.60 14.65 -4.86
CA GLU A 119 12.05 14.79 -4.94
C GLU A 119 12.53 15.59 -3.72
N LEU A 120 13.55 15.07 -3.05
CA LEU A 120 14.27 15.73 -1.98
C LEU A 120 15.67 16.05 -2.49
N GLY A 121 16.01 17.33 -2.52
CA GLY A 121 17.33 17.81 -2.91
C GLY A 121 17.81 18.96 -2.02
N PRO A 122 18.96 19.58 -2.37
CA PRO A 122 19.51 20.71 -1.62
C PRO A 122 18.58 21.91 -1.52
N SER A 123 17.69 22.10 -2.48
CA SER A 123 16.68 23.17 -2.52
C SER A 123 15.42 22.86 -1.70
N GLY A 124 15.34 21.68 -1.09
CA GLY A 124 14.18 21.22 -0.31
C GLY A 124 13.41 20.12 -1.03
N CYS A 125 12.11 20.04 -0.72
CA CYS A 125 11.21 19.06 -1.31
C CYS A 125 10.41 19.64 -2.48
N VAL A 126 10.40 18.93 -3.60
CA VAL A 126 9.54 19.18 -4.76
C VAL A 126 8.49 18.09 -4.84
N LEU A 127 7.22 18.49 -4.91
CA LEU A 127 6.09 17.61 -5.19
C LEU A 127 5.79 17.67 -6.69
N HIS A 128 6.09 16.61 -7.43
CA HIS A 128 5.87 16.56 -8.88
C HIS A 128 4.40 16.30 -9.26
N GLY A 129 3.60 15.72 -8.34
CA GLY A 129 2.18 15.48 -8.55
C GLY A 129 1.75 14.04 -8.24
N PRO A 130 0.52 13.66 -8.60
CA PRO A 130 -0.02 12.32 -8.40
C PRO A 130 0.85 11.25 -9.06
N ALA A 131 1.04 10.12 -8.37
CA ALA A 131 2.05 9.14 -8.76
C ALA A 131 1.84 8.62 -10.19
N ARG A 132 0.59 8.26 -10.52
CA ARG A 132 0.25 7.77 -11.86
C ARG A 132 0.44 8.83 -12.95
N GLU A 133 -0.04 10.04 -12.69
CA GLU A 133 0.01 11.15 -13.65
C GLU A 133 1.45 11.50 -14.03
N VAL A 134 2.38 11.46 -13.07
CA VAL A 134 3.81 11.71 -13.34
C VAL A 134 4.42 10.67 -14.29
N PHE A 135 3.95 9.41 -14.27
CA PHE A 135 4.41 8.41 -15.25
C PHE A 135 3.70 8.52 -16.60
N ASP A 136 2.42 8.90 -16.61
CA ASP A 136 1.63 9.08 -17.84
C ASP A 136 1.99 10.37 -18.59
N SER A 137 2.36 11.43 -17.87
CA SER A 137 2.72 12.75 -18.38
C SER A 137 3.86 13.35 -17.54
N PRO A 138 5.11 12.92 -17.80
CA PRO A 138 6.30 13.37 -17.08
C PRO A 138 6.45 14.90 -17.04
N PRO A 139 6.68 15.50 -15.86
CA PRO A 139 7.04 16.91 -15.77
C PRO A 139 8.43 17.14 -16.38
N ALA A 140 8.66 18.31 -16.96
CA ALA A 140 9.89 18.62 -17.69
C ALA A 140 11.13 18.61 -16.79
N GLU A 141 10.94 18.91 -15.50
CA GLU A 141 11.99 18.98 -14.50
C GLU A 141 12.44 17.60 -14.00
N LEU A 142 11.69 16.54 -14.30
CA LEU A 142 12.01 15.18 -13.86
C LEU A 142 12.67 14.39 -15.00
N PRO A 143 13.97 14.05 -14.89
CA PRO A 143 14.68 13.39 -15.99
C PRO A 143 14.09 12.02 -16.36
N ALA A 144 14.18 11.68 -17.64
CA ALA A 144 13.63 10.43 -18.16
C ALA A 144 14.29 9.20 -17.50
N GLU A 145 15.59 9.26 -17.24
CA GLU A 145 16.35 8.23 -16.55
C GLU A 145 15.92 8.04 -15.09
N ALA A 146 15.57 9.13 -14.40
CA ALA A 146 15.08 9.07 -13.03
C ALA A 146 13.72 8.36 -12.99
N LEU A 147 12.83 8.66 -13.93
CA LEU A 147 11.55 7.97 -14.07
C LEU A 147 11.69 6.49 -14.44
N ASP A 148 12.64 6.13 -15.29
CA ASP A 148 12.91 4.73 -15.63
C ASP A 148 13.46 3.95 -14.44
N ALA A 149 14.33 4.56 -13.65
CA ALA A 149 14.85 4.00 -12.41
C ALA A 149 13.75 3.84 -11.35
N LEU A 150 12.87 4.83 -11.18
CA LEU A 150 11.70 4.72 -10.31
C LEU A 150 10.75 3.61 -10.77
N ALA A 151 10.46 3.52 -12.08
CA ALA A 151 9.63 2.44 -12.61
C ALA A 151 10.27 1.07 -12.35
N ALA A 152 11.58 0.92 -12.54
CA ALA A 152 12.29 -0.33 -12.27
C ALA A 152 12.23 -0.73 -10.80
N ASP A 153 12.49 0.19 -9.86
CA ASP A 153 12.39 -0.07 -8.42
C ASP A 153 10.94 -0.39 -8.00
N LEU A 154 9.96 0.25 -8.62
CA LEU A 154 8.55 -0.04 -8.42
C LEU A 154 8.23 -1.49 -8.79
N GLY A 155 8.66 -1.94 -9.98
CA GLY A 155 8.52 -3.34 -10.40
C GLY A 155 9.16 -4.31 -9.39
N LEU A 156 10.38 -4.01 -8.94
CA LEU A 156 11.11 -4.83 -7.97
C LEU A 156 10.35 -4.96 -6.65
N ARG A 157 9.97 -3.82 -6.04
CA ARG A 157 9.25 -3.80 -4.76
C ARG A 157 7.92 -4.51 -4.85
N TYR A 158 7.25 -4.50 -5.99
CA TYR A 158 5.94 -5.12 -6.15
C TYR A 158 6.09 -6.62 -6.28
N ARG A 159 7.09 -7.11 -7.02
CA ARG A 159 7.41 -8.54 -7.02
C ARG A 159 7.70 -9.00 -5.60
N GLN A 160 8.52 -8.27 -4.85
CA GLN A 160 8.82 -8.62 -3.45
C GLN A 160 7.56 -8.65 -2.58
N ALA A 161 6.72 -7.60 -2.64
CA ALA A 161 5.56 -7.46 -1.78
C ALA A 161 4.42 -8.46 -2.11
N PHE A 162 4.32 -8.93 -3.36
CA PHE A 162 3.29 -9.86 -3.82
C PHE A 162 3.75 -11.32 -3.92
N GLY A 163 4.93 -11.68 -3.39
CA GLY A 163 5.42 -13.06 -3.37
C GLY A 163 6.04 -13.53 -4.69
N GLY A 164 6.73 -12.64 -5.37
CA GLY A 164 7.42 -12.86 -6.65
C GLY A 164 6.59 -12.49 -7.87
N GLN A 165 7.18 -12.69 -9.05
CA GLN A 165 6.54 -12.42 -10.33
C GLN A 165 5.19 -13.14 -10.51
N PRO A 166 5.03 -14.43 -10.17
CA PRO A 166 3.74 -15.11 -10.32
C PRO A 166 2.63 -14.49 -9.46
N GLY A 167 2.96 -14.10 -8.22
CA GLY A 167 1.99 -13.50 -7.30
C GLY A 167 1.55 -12.10 -7.74
N LEU A 168 2.49 -11.30 -8.25
CA LEU A 168 2.19 -10.00 -8.86
C LEU A 168 1.28 -10.14 -10.09
N GLN A 169 1.60 -11.05 -11.02
CA GLN A 169 0.78 -11.30 -12.20
C GLN A 169 -0.63 -11.81 -11.85
N ALA A 170 -0.74 -12.69 -10.85
CA ALA A 170 -2.03 -13.15 -10.35
C ALA A 170 -2.85 -11.98 -9.76
N ALA A 171 -2.21 -11.06 -9.03
CA ALA A 171 -2.86 -9.87 -8.49
C ALA A 171 -3.35 -8.91 -9.58
N LEU A 172 -2.50 -8.59 -10.57
CA LEU A 172 -2.84 -7.74 -11.72
C LEU A 172 -4.03 -8.33 -12.51
N LYS A 173 -3.98 -9.63 -12.82
CA LYS A 173 -5.05 -10.34 -13.53
C LYS A 173 -6.35 -10.35 -12.75
N ARG A 174 -6.30 -10.72 -11.46
CA ARG A 174 -7.50 -10.78 -10.59
C ARG A 174 -8.20 -9.43 -10.49
N GLN A 175 -7.43 -8.34 -10.47
CA GLN A 175 -7.96 -6.98 -10.35
C GLN A 175 -8.22 -6.29 -11.69
N LYS A 176 -8.04 -7.01 -12.82
CA LYS A 176 -8.32 -6.51 -14.17
C LYS A 176 -7.57 -5.21 -14.49
N VAL A 177 -6.32 -5.09 -14.05
CA VAL A 177 -5.47 -3.94 -14.40
C VAL A 177 -5.22 -3.95 -15.90
N ASP A 178 -5.54 -2.87 -16.62
CA ASP A 178 -5.35 -2.78 -18.07
C ASP A 178 -3.89 -2.46 -18.41
N LEU A 179 -3.09 -3.52 -18.53
CA LEU A 179 -1.66 -3.42 -18.83
C LEU A 179 -1.36 -2.74 -20.18
N ARG A 180 -2.33 -2.73 -21.11
CA ARG A 180 -2.15 -2.13 -22.44
C ARG A 180 -2.18 -0.60 -22.41
N ARG A 181 -2.73 -0.02 -21.34
CA ARG A 181 -2.78 1.42 -21.10
C ARG A 181 -1.62 1.92 -20.25
N LEU A 182 -0.66 1.05 -19.91
CA LEU A 182 0.53 1.46 -19.17
C LEU A 182 1.52 2.15 -20.11
N PRO A 183 2.13 3.27 -19.69
CA PRO A 183 3.34 3.78 -20.29
C PRO A 183 4.39 2.67 -20.44
N ALA A 184 5.17 2.70 -21.52
CA ALA A 184 6.14 1.66 -21.85
C ALA A 184 7.09 1.33 -20.69
N ARG A 185 7.54 2.35 -19.93
CA ARG A 185 8.39 2.19 -18.75
C ARG A 185 7.74 1.37 -17.63
N LEU A 186 6.46 1.59 -17.37
CA LEU A 186 5.69 0.86 -16.37
C LEU A 186 5.36 -0.56 -16.84
N ALA A 187 5.03 -0.73 -18.13
CA ALA A 187 4.84 -2.04 -18.72
C ALA A 187 6.13 -2.89 -18.63
N LYS A 188 7.29 -2.29 -18.94
CA LYS A 188 8.60 -2.92 -18.82
C LYS A 188 8.90 -3.32 -17.37
N ALA A 189 8.65 -2.42 -16.41
CA ALA A 189 8.87 -2.69 -14.99
C ALA A 189 8.15 -3.94 -14.47
N LEU A 190 6.98 -4.26 -15.03
CA LEU A 190 6.20 -5.45 -14.67
C LEU A 190 6.64 -6.74 -15.37
N GLN A 191 7.54 -6.67 -16.35
CA GLN A 191 8.00 -7.81 -17.16
C GLN A 191 9.39 -8.33 -16.75
N VAL A 192 10.18 -7.54 -16.02
CA VAL A 192 11.54 -7.93 -15.61
C VAL A 192 11.48 -8.96 -14.47
N PRO A 193 12.19 -10.10 -14.58
CA PRO A 193 12.28 -11.12 -13.53
C PRO A 193 12.76 -10.57 -12.18
#